data_AF-F8UZA8-F1
#
_entry.id   AF-F8UZA8-F1
#
_cell.length_a   1.000
_cell.length_b   1.000
_cell.length_c   1.000
_cell.angle_alpha   90.00
_cell.angle_beta   90.00
_cell.angle_gamma   90.00
#
_symmetry.space_group_name_H-M   'P 1'
#
loop_
_entity.id
_entity.type
_entity.pdbx_description
1 polymer ?
#
loop_
_entity_poly.entity_id
_entity_poly.type
_entity_poly.pdbx_seq_one_letter_code
_entity_poly.pdbx_strand_id
1 'polypeptide(L)'
;MLQQHQQQQHQGLQQTLQQTLQVSQAQAQAIAQAQAALQHQVAQSIQQQQQTLQEHIQAVQQQQIQAALQRQSATLQELQQQAQQQALQQATVNKARMPRSRPYNKPRGRMTAYAFFVQTCREEHKKKYPDVSVIFAAFSKKCAERWNTMSEKEKQRFHEMAEQDKHRFDLEMQNYVPPKDMKVRGRKRQQYERP
;
A
#
# COMPACT_ATOMS: atom_id res chain seq x y z
N MET A 1 88.97 18.81 -73.92
CA MET A 1 88.91 18.14 -72.60
C MET A 1 88.16 18.97 -71.57
N LEU A 2 88.55 20.22 -71.28
CA LEU A 2 87.85 21.05 -70.28
C LEU A 2 86.35 21.26 -70.54
N GLN A 3 85.95 21.54 -71.79
CA GLN A 3 84.56 21.83 -72.12
C GLN A 3 83.62 20.61 -71.96
N GLN A 4 84.10 19.41 -72.28
CA GLN A 4 83.33 18.19 -72.10
C GLN A 4 83.16 17.86 -70.61
N HIS A 5 84.20 18.10 -69.81
CA HIS A 5 84.13 17.96 -68.35
C HIS A 5 83.13 18.94 -67.73
N GLN A 6 83.15 20.20 -68.17
CA GLN A 6 82.20 21.23 -67.71
C GLN A 6 80.74 20.89 -68.09
N GLN A 7 80.52 20.28 -69.26
CA GLN A 7 79.20 19.85 -69.71
C GLN A 7 78.68 18.63 -68.93
N GLN A 8 79.55 17.66 -68.61
CA GLN A 8 79.21 16.55 -67.71
C GLN A 8 78.88 17.04 -66.30
N GLN A 9 79.63 18.00 -65.77
CA GLN A 9 79.34 18.63 -64.47
C GLN A 9 77.95 19.29 -64.46
N HIS A 10 77.60 19.99 -65.55
CA HIS A 10 76.30 20.63 -65.68
C HIS A 10 75.15 19.61 -65.77
N GLN A 11 75.31 18.52 -66.52
CA GLN A 11 74.33 17.43 -66.57
C GLN A 11 74.17 16.71 -65.23
N GLY A 12 75.28 16.46 -64.52
CA GLY A 12 75.26 15.85 -63.18
C GLY A 12 74.48 16.71 -62.19
N LEU A 13 74.75 18.03 -62.16
CA LEU A 13 74.02 18.98 -61.32
C LEU A 13 72.52 19.02 -61.65
N GLN A 14 72.14 18.95 -62.94
CA GLN A 14 70.75 18.93 -63.35
C GLN A 14 70.03 17.66 -62.90
N GLN A 15 70.69 16.49 -63.00
CA GLN A 15 70.16 15.23 -62.47
C GLN A 15 70.02 15.27 -60.94
N THR A 16 71.02 15.79 -60.22
CA THR A 16 70.94 15.95 -58.77
C THR A 16 69.78 16.86 -58.36
N LEU A 17 69.59 17.99 -59.05
CA LEU A 17 68.46 18.90 -58.81
C LEU A 17 67.11 18.21 -59.03
N GLN A 18 66.96 17.48 -60.13
CA GLN A 18 65.74 16.76 -60.45
C GLN A 18 65.43 15.67 -59.40
N GLN A 19 66.45 14.93 -58.97
CA GLN A 19 66.31 13.92 -57.93
C GLN A 19 65.98 14.54 -56.57
N THR A 20 66.60 15.67 -56.21
CA THR A 20 66.30 16.41 -54.97
C THR A 20 64.87 16.93 -54.96
N LEU A 21 64.38 17.43 -56.11
CA LEU A 21 62.99 17.88 -56.27
C LEU A 21 62.00 16.71 -56.12
N GLN A 22 62.32 15.54 -56.70
CA GLN A 22 61.49 14.35 -56.64
C GLN A 22 61.42 13.78 -55.21
N VAL A 23 62.54 13.77 -54.48
CA VAL A 23 62.60 13.39 -53.06
C VAL A 23 61.81 14.39 -52.22
N SER A 24 61.96 15.70 -52.46
CA SER A 24 61.21 16.74 -51.76
C SER A 24 59.70 16.60 -51.98
N GLN A 25 59.24 16.34 -53.21
CA GLN A 25 57.83 16.08 -53.50
C GLN A 25 57.31 14.82 -52.82
N ALA A 26 58.07 13.72 -52.86
CA ALA A 26 57.70 12.49 -52.17
C ALA A 26 57.59 12.71 -50.65
N GLN A 27 58.50 13.49 -50.08
CA GLN A 27 58.49 13.84 -48.66
C GLN A 27 57.29 14.74 -48.31
N ALA A 28 56.95 15.71 -49.15
CA ALA A 28 55.76 16.56 -48.99
C ALA A 28 54.46 15.74 -49.08
N GLN A 29 54.37 14.80 -50.02
CA GLN A 29 53.24 13.88 -50.15
C GLN A 29 53.12 12.96 -48.93
N ALA A 30 54.22 12.44 -48.41
CA ALA A 30 54.23 11.62 -47.20
C ALA A 30 53.75 12.41 -45.97
N ILE A 31 54.15 13.67 -45.83
CA ILE A 31 53.67 14.56 -44.76
C ILE A 31 52.17 14.83 -44.90
N ALA A 32 51.70 15.12 -46.12
CA ALA A 32 50.29 15.36 -46.38
C ALA A 32 49.43 14.11 -46.09
N GLN A 33 49.90 12.92 -46.47
CA GLN A 33 49.23 11.65 -46.16
C GLN A 33 49.23 11.35 -44.66
N ALA A 34 50.34 11.62 -43.96
CA ALA A 34 50.42 11.46 -42.51
C ALA A 34 49.46 12.42 -41.78
N GLN A 35 49.35 13.68 -42.22
CA GLN A 35 48.37 14.63 -41.68
C GLN A 35 46.93 14.18 -41.95
N ALA A 36 46.62 13.71 -43.17
CA ALA A 36 45.29 13.20 -43.52
C ALA A 36 44.91 11.97 -42.67
N ALA A 37 45.85 11.05 -42.44
CA ALA A 37 45.63 9.89 -41.58
C ALA A 37 45.33 10.31 -40.12
N LEU A 38 46.05 11.31 -39.60
CA LEU A 38 45.84 11.84 -38.25
C LEU A 38 44.47 12.54 -38.12
N GLN A 39 44.06 13.32 -39.12
CA GLN A 39 42.72 13.92 -39.18
C GLN A 39 41.63 12.85 -39.22
N HIS A 40 41.83 11.78 -39.99
CA HIS A 40 40.88 10.68 -40.07
C HIS A 40 40.75 9.94 -38.72
N GLN A 41 41.88 9.74 -38.02
CA GLN A 41 41.89 9.15 -36.68
C GLN A 41 41.13 10.01 -35.66
N VAL A 42 41.31 11.33 -35.70
CA VAL A 42 40.57 12.27 -34.83
C VAL A 42 39.08 12.29 -35.17
N ALA A 43 38.72 12.27 -36.45
CA ALA A 43 37.31 12.20 -36.86
C ALA A 43 36.63 10.92 -36.38
N GLN A 44 37.31 9.77 -36.49
CA GLN A 44 36.81 8.50 -36.01
C GLN A 44 36.66 8.46 -34.48
N SER A 45 37.61 9.02 -33.73
CA SER A 45 37.50 9.06 -32.26
C SER A 45 36.33 9.95 -31.80
N ILE A 46 36.12 11.10 -32.45
CA ILE A 46 34.97 11.98 -32.18
C ILE A 46 33.65 11.26 -32.48
N GLN A 47 33.56 10.57 -33.61
CA GLN A 47 32.36 9.80 -33.96
C GLN A 47 32.07 8.69 -32.94
N GLN A 48 33.09 7.93 -32.55
CA GLN A 48 32.94 6.87 -31.55
C GLN A 48 32.49 7.43 -30.20
N GLN A 49 33.07 8.54 -29.77
CA GLN A 49 32.70 9.21 -28.52
C GLN A 49 31.27 9.76 -28.56
N GLN A 50 30.83 10.23 -29.73
CA GLN A 50 29.45 10.69 -29.92
C GLN A 50 28.45 9.51 -29.86
N GLN A 51 28.81 8.37 -30.45
CA GLN A 51 27.99 7.16 -30.42
C GLN A 51 27.85 6.59 -29.00
N THR A 52 28.94 6.53 -28.23
CA THR A 52 28.87 6.07 -26.83
C THR A 52 28.07 7.02 -25.94
N LEU A 53 28.19 8.33 -26.15
CA LEU A 53 27.33 9.33 -25.48
C LEU A 53 25.85 9.09 -25.79
N GLN A 54 25.51 8.84 -27.05
CA GLN A 54 24.14 8.57 -27.47
C GLN A 54 23.59 7.29 -26.81
N GLU A 55 24.37 6.21 -26.79
CA GLU A 55 24.01 4.95 -26.13
C GLU A 55 23.79 5.14 -24.63
N HIS A 56 24.66 5.90 -23.96
CA HIS A 56 24.51 6.18 -22.54
C HIS A 56 23.25 7.00 -22.23
N ILE A 57 22.92 8.01 -23.04
CA ILE A 57 21.68 8.77 -22.88
C ILE A 57 20.46 7.83 -22.99
N GLN A 58 20.47 6.94 -23.97
CA GLN A 58 19.37 6.00 -24.16
C GLN A 58 19.27 4.97 -23.03
N ALA A 59 20.40 4.47 -22.53
CA ALA A 59 20.44 3.56 -21.39
C ALA A 59 19.91 4.22 -20.10
N VAL A 60 20.30 5.47 -19.83
CA VAL A 60 19.79 6.23 -18.68
C VAL A 60 18.29 6.45 -18.80
N GLN A 61 17.80 6.82 -19.97
CA GLN A 61 16.37 7.01 -20.20
C GLN A 61 15.59 5.71 -19.98
N GLN A 62 16.11 4.58 -20.46
CA GLN A 62 15.48 3.27 -20.28
C GLN A 62 15.48 2.84 -18.81
N GLN A 63 16.57 3.10 -18.08
CA GLN A 63 16.66 2.84 -16.64
C GLN A 63 15.63 3.67 -15.85
N GLN A 64 15.43 4.94 -16.22
CA GLN A 64 14.41 5.79 -15.60
C GLN A 64 12.99 5.25 -15.82
N ILE A 65 12.68 4.79 -17.05
CA ILE A 65 11.38 4.20 -17.37
C ILE A 65 11.14 2.91 -16.56
N GLN A 66 12.14 2.03 -16.48
CA GLN A 66 12.03 0.80 -15.68
C GLN A 66 11.88 1.09 -14.19
N ALA A 67 12.64 2.05 -13.65
CA ALA A 67 12.50 2.46 -12.24
C ALA A 67 11.11 3.06 -11.96
N ALA A 68 10.56 3.84 -12.89
CA ALA A 68 9.20 4.40 -12.75
C ALA A 68 8.13 3.29 -12.75
N LEU A 69 8.26 2.30 -13.63
CA LEU A 69 7.37 1.13 -13.67
C LEU A 69 7.44 0.32 -12.37
N GLN A 70 8.63 0.06 -11.85
CA GLN A 70 8.81 -0.66 -10.58
C GLN A 70 8.20 0.09 -9.38
N ARG A 71 8.34 1.42 -9.36
CA ARG A 71 7.68 2.25 -8.32
C ARG A 71 6.17 2.13 -8.40
N GLN A 72 5.59 2.17 -9.59
CA GLN A 72 4.15 1.99 -9.76
C GLN A 72 3.68 0.59 -9.33
N SER A 73 4.39 -0.48 -9.72
CA SER A 73 4.03 -1.84 -9.28
C SER A 73 4.11 -2.01 -7.77
N ALA A 74 5.11 -1.42 -7.11
CA ALA A 74 5.23 -1.45 -5.66
C ALA A 74 4.05 -0.75 -4.98
N THR A 75 3.64 0.43 -5.46
CA THR A 75 2.49 1.15 -4.90
C THR A 75 1.17 0.38 -5.02
N LEU A 76 0.94 -0.32 -6.14
CA LEU A 76 -0.25 -1.16 -6.31
C LEU A 76 -0.25 -2.35 -5.33
N GLN A 77 0.91 -2.96 -5.12
CA GLN A 77 1.06 -4.10 -4.22
C GLN A 77 0.87 -3.70 -2.76
N GLU A 78 1.36 -2.51 -2.37
CA GLU A 78 1.15 -1.95 -1.04
C GLU A 78 -0.32 -1.63 -0.79
N LEU A 79 -1.03 -1.04 -1.78
CA LEU A 79 -2.47 -0.79 -1.71
C LEU A 79 -3.26 -2.10 -1.53
N GLN A 80 -2.88 -3.15 -2.26
CA GLN A 80 -3.52 -4.46 -2.17
C GLN A 80 -3.28 -5.10 -0.79
N GLN A 81 -2.08 -4.98 -0.24
CA GLN A 81 -1.76 -5.50 1.09
C GLN A 81 -2.48 -4.70 2.19
N GLN A 82 -2.61 -3.38 2.03
CA GLN A 82 -3.37 -2.55 2.94
C GLN A 82 -4.87 -2.90 2.90
N ALA A 83 -5.43 -3.17 1.72
CA ALA A 83 -6.81 -3.66 1.58
C ALA A 83 -7.00 -5.02 2.28
N GLN A 84 -6.05 -5.95 2.16
CA GLN A 84 -6.08 -7.23 2.90
C GLN A 84 -5.97 -7.04 4.41
N GLN A 85 -5.11 -6.14 4.89
CA GLN A 85 -5.02 -5.83 6.32
C GLN A 85 -6.29 -5.17 6.84
N GLN A 86 -6.91 -4.26 6.08
CA GLN A 86 -8.20 -3.69 6.42
C GLN A 86 -9.30 -4.77 6.46
N ALA A 87 -9.29 -5.73 5.53
CA ALA A 87 -10.21 -6.87 5.57
C ALA A 87 -10.00 -7.76 6.81
N LEU A 88 -8.75 -8.00 7.21
CA LEU A 88 -8.41 -8.73 8.44
C LEU A 88 -8.80 -7.95 9.71
N GLN A 89 -8.60 -6.63 9.74
CA GLN A 89 -9.05 -5.77 10.84
C GLN A 89 -10.58 -5.72 10.93
N GLN A 90 -11.29 -5.62 9.80
CA GLN A 90 -12.75 -5.75 9.79
C GLN A 90 -13.19 -7.13 10.30
N ALA A 91 -12.45 -8.19 9.99
CA ALA A 91 -12.74 -9.53 10.53
C ALA A 91 -12.50 -9.64 12.05
N THR A 92 -11.53 -8.93 12.63
CA THR A 92 -11.29 -8.94 14.09
C THR A 92 -12.28 -8.03 14.85
N VAL A 93 -12.65 -6.87 14.29
CA VAL A 93 -13.69 -5.98 14.85
C VAL A 93 -15.07 -6.67 14.81
N ASN A 94 -15.35 -7.45 13.76
CA ASN A 94 -16.57 -8.26 13.64
C ASN A 94 -16.57 -9.55 14.48
N LYS A 95 -15.43 -9.98 15.03
CA LYS A 95 -15.37 -11.13 15.94
C LYS A 95 -15.60 -10.74 17.41
N ALA A 96 -15.31 -9.48 17.78
CA ALA A 96 -15.64 -8.93 19.10
C ALA A 96 -17.11 -8.49 19.22
N ARG A 97 -17.78 -8.25 18.09
CA ARG A 97 -19.24 -8.14 18.02
C ARG A 97 -19.75 -9.29 17.17
N MET A 98 -19.99 -10.45 17.79
CA MET A 98 -20.87 -11.43 17.16
C MET A 98 -22.06 -10.67 16.58
N PRO A 99 -22.32 -10.71 15.26
CA PRO A 99 -23.65 -10.44 14.78
C PRO A 99 -24.45 -11.50 15.51
N ARG A 100 -25.28 -11.09 16.46
CA ARG A 100 -26.40 -11.92 16.86
C ARG A 100 -27.22 -11.96 15.58
N SER A 101 -26.85 -12.87 14.67
CA SER A 101 -27.49 -13.07 13.40
C SER A 101 -28.94 -13.24 13.77
N ARG A 102 -29.71 -12.19 13.56
CA ARG A 102 -31.16 -12.21 13.56
C ARG A 102 -31.42 -12.23 12.07
N PRO A 103 -31.32 -13.39 11.40
CA PRO A 103 -31.45 -13.47 9.95
C PRO A 103 -32.92 -13.30 9.53
N TYR A 104 -33.73 -12.78 10.44
CA TYR A 104 -35.16 -12.68 10.31
C TYR A 104 -35.62 -11.75 11.41
N ASN A 105 -36.66 -10.96 11.15
CA ASN A 105 -37.19 -9.82 11.90
C ASN A 105 -37.66 -10.15 13.34
N LYS A 106 -36.86 -10.91 14.09
CA LYS A 106 -37.21 -11.53 15.35
C LYS A 106 -37.18 -10.48 16.44
N PRO A 107 -38.34 -10.25 17.10
CA PRO A 107 -38.47 -9.33 18.21
C PRO A 107 -37.32 -9.47 19.21
N ARG A 108 -36.84 -8.33 19.72
CA ARG A 108 -35.80 -8.34 20.75
C ARG A 108 -36.39 -8.96 22.01
N GLY A 109 -35.77 -10.06 22.48
CA GLY A 109 -36.21 -10.76 23.70
C GLY A 109 -36.35 -9.83 24.90
N ARG A 110 -37.29 -10.18 25.79
CA ARG A 110 -37.64 -9.45 27.02
C ARG A 110 -36.40 -9.07 27.84
N MET A 111 -36.33 -7.81 28.23
CA MET A 111 -35.38 -7.24 29.17
C MET A 111 -35.91 -7.40 30.59
N THR A 112 -35.03 -7.81 31.51
CA THR A 112 -35.36 -7.92 32.93
C THR A 112 -35.16 -6.58 33.65
N ALA A 113 -35.72 -6.44 34.84
CA ALA A 113 -35.54 -5.24 35.68
C ALA A 113 -34.04 -4.93 35.90
N TYR A 114 -33.26 -5.96 36.22
CA TYR A 114 -31.80 -5.85 36.34
C TYR A 114 -31.12 -5.41 35.03
N ALA A 115 -31.61 -5.83 33.87
CA ALA A 115 -31.04 -5.41 32.58
C ALA A 115 -31.27 -3.92 32.31
N PHE A 116 -32.43 -3.38 32.66
CA PHE A 116 -32.71 -1.94 32.61
C PHE A 116 -31.86 -1.14 33.61
N PHE A 117 -31.67 -1.67 34.81
CA PHE A 117 -30.79 -1.07 35.81
C PHE A 117 -29.34 -0.97 35.32
N VAL A 118 -28.77 -2.08 34.83
CA VAL A 118 -27.41 -2.11 34.29
C VAL A 118 -27.26 -1.15 33.10
N GLN A 119 -28.29 -1.03 32.24
CA GLN A 119 -28.30 -0.07 31.13
C GLN A 119 -28.22 1.38 31.65
N THR A 120 -29.05 1.72 32.63
CA THR A 120 -29.05 3.05 33.25
C THR A 120 -27.69 3.38 33.88
N CYS A 121 -27.10 2.42 34.61
CA CYS A 121 -25.76 2.59 35.19
C CYS A 121 -24.67 2.79 34.12
N ARG A 122 -24.79 2.15 32.95
CA ARG A 122 -23.84 2.35 31.84
C ARG A 122 -23.96 3.74 31.25
N GLU A 123 -25.18 4.24 31.05
CA GLU A 123 -25.44 5.57 30.50
C GLU A 123 -24.94 6.67 31.44
N GLU A 124 -25.19 6.53 32.75
CA GLU A 124 -24.64 7.44 33.76
C GLU A 124 -23.11 7.43 33.78
N HIS A 125 -22.49 6.25 33.69
CA HIS A 125 -21.03 6.14 33.66
C HIS A 125 -20.44 6.78 32.40
N LYS A 126 -21.07 6.59 31.23
CA LYS A 126 -20.63 7.21 29.98
C LYS A 126 -20.77 8.74 30.02
N LYS A 127 -21.80 9.27 30.68
CA LYS A 127 -21.99 10.72 30.85
C LYS A 127 -20.96 11.34 31.80
N LYS A 128 -20.60 10.63 32.88
CA LYS A 128 -19.65 11.12 33.89
C LYS A 128 -18.18 10.94 33.48
N TYR A 129 -17.88 9.89 32.72
CA TYR A 129 -16.52 9.54 32.29
C TYR A 129 -16.51 9.20 30.80
N PRO A 130 -16.60 10.20 29.91
CA PRO A 130 -16.62 9.97 28.46
C PRO A 130 -15.30 9.39 27.93
N ASP A 131 -14.17 9.69 28.57
CA ASP A 131 -12.83 9.25 28.14
C ASP A 131 -12.38 7.89 28.72
N VAL A 132 -13.12 7.35 29.70
CA VAL A 132 -12.76 6.08 30.35
C VAL A 132 -13.58 4.94 29.75
N SER A 133 -12.90 4.05 29.03
CA SER A 133 -13.51 2.82 28.53
C SER A 133 -13.88 1.87 29.69
N VAL A 134 -15.14 1.43 29.74
CA VAL A 134 -15.66 0.62 30.84
C VAL A 134 -15.12 -0.81 30.78
N ILE A 135 -14.32 -1.21 31.76
CA ILE A 135 -13.90 -2.61 31.94
C ILE A 135 -15.10 -3.43 32.43
N PHE A 136 -15.62 -4.32 31.57
CA PHE A 136 -16.86 -5.08 31.81
C PHE A 136 -16.84 -5.87 33.13
N ALA A 137 -15.71 -6.51 33.46
CA ALA A 137 -15.58 -7.33 34.66
C ALA A 137 -15.74 -6.50 35.95
N ALA A 138 -15.08 -5.35 36.03
CA ALA A 138 -15.18 -4.45 37.19
C ALA A 138 -16.57 -3.80 37.27
N PHE A 139 -17.11 -3.38 36.12
CA PHE A 139 -18.43 -2.76 36.04
C PHE A 139 -19.56 -3.72 36.45
N SER A 140 -19.48 -4.98 36.02
CA SER A 140 -20.49 -5.99 36.35
C SER A 140 -20.53 -6.27 37.86
N LYS A 141 -19.38 -6.32 38.54
CA LYS A 141 -19.30 -6.51 40.00
C LYS A 141 -19.96 -5.34 40.73
N LYS A 142 -19.60 -4.10 40.38
CA LYS A 142 -20.16 -2.88 40.97
C LYS A 142 -21.68 -2.77 40.78
N CYS A 143 -22.19 -3.16 39.61
CA CYS A 143 -23.64 -3.17 39.35
C CYS A 143 -24.36 -4.23 40.21
N ALA A 144 -23.79 -5.42 40.37
CA ALA A 144 -24.41 -6.47 41.18
C ALA A 144 -24.50 -6.06 42.67
N GLU A 145 -23.42 -5.49 43.21
CA GLU A 145 -23.39 -4.97 44.59
C GLU A 145 -24.42 -3.84 44.80
N ARG A 146 -24.49 -2.90 43.85
CA ARG A 146 -25.46 -1.81 43.90
C ARG A 146 -26.90 -2.33 43.83
N TRP A 147 -27.18 -3.28 42.94
CA TRP A 147 -28.52 -3.87 42.83
C TRP A 147 -28.93 -4.59 44.12
N ASN A 148 -28.02 -5.32 44.77
CA ASN A 148 -28.33 -6.03 46.01
C ASN A 148 -28.59 -5.08 47.19
N THR A 149 -27.90 -3.93 47.22
CA THR A 149 -28.06 -2.91 48.28
C THR A 149 -29.25 -1.97 48.06
N MET A 150 -29.86 -1.97 46.88
CA MET A 150 -31.04 -1.15 46.59
C MET A 150 -32.30 -1.70 47.25
N SER A 151 -33.13 -0.76 47.70
CA SER A 151 -34.44 -1.04 48.29
C SER A 151 -35.46 -1.52 47.25
N GLU A 152 -36.48 -2.25 47.69
CA GLU A 152 -37.54 -2.74 46.80
C GLU A 152 -38.27 -1.58 46.08
N LYS A 153 -38.42 -0.43 46.75
CA LYS A 153 -39.02 0.78 46.16
C LYS A 153 -38.21 1.32 44.97
N GLU A 154 -36.88 1.29 45.06
CA GLU A 154 -36.02 1.72 43.95
C GLU A 154 -36.00 0.69 42.82
N LYS A 155 -36.06 -0.60 43.17
CA LYS A 155 -36.17 -1.70 42.19
C LYS A 155 -37.51 -1.67 41.48
N GLN A 156 -38.59 -1.27 42.16
CA GLN A 156 -39.95 -1.25 41.62
C GLN A 156 -40.03 -0.49 40.30
N ARG A 157 -39.38 0.67 40.19
CA ARG A 157 -39.29 1.44 38.94
C ARG A 157 -38.71 0.63 37.79
N PHE A 158 -37.71 -0.23 38.04
CA PHE A 158 -37.14 -1.11 37.02
C PHE A 158 -38.01 -2.35 36.75
N HIS A 159 -38.77 -2.82 37.75
CA HIS A 159 -39.77 -3.87 37.56
C HIS A 159 -40.90 -3.41 36.64
N GLU A 160 -41.40 -2.19 36.81
CA GLU A 160 -42.40 -1.58 35.91
C GLU A 160 -41.90 -1.47 34.47
N MET A 161 -40.65 -1.02 34.27
CA MET A 161 -40.04 -0.97 32.93
C MET A 161 -39.91 -2.37 32.31
N ALA A 162 -39.59 -3.39 33.13
CA ALA A 162 -39.50 -4.77 32.65
C ALA A 162 -40.86 -5.35 32.25
N GLU A 163 -41.93 -5.03 33.00
CA GLU A 163 -43.29 -5.41 32.62
C GLU A 163 -43.75 -4.71 31.33
N GLN A 164 -43.43 -3.42 31.16
CA GLN A 164 -43.69 -2.72 29.89
C GLN A 164 -42.95 -3.38 28.71
N ASP A 165 -41.68 -3.76 28.89
CA ASP A 165 -40.92 -4.45 27.84
C ASP A 165 -41.44 -5.86 27.55
N LYS A 166 -42.00 -6.54 28.56
CA LYS A 166 -42.70 -7.80 28.37
C LYS A 166 -43.92 -7.61 27.46
N HIS A 167 -44.74 -6.58 27.69
CA HIS A 167 -45.86 -6.26 26.80
C HIS A 167 -45.39 -5.93 25.37
N ARG A 168 -44.34 -5.12 25.21
CA ARG A 168 -43.73 -4.83 23.90
C ARG A 168 -43.33 -6.12 23.18
N PHE A 169 -42.60 -7.01 23.86
CA PHE A 169 -42.15 -8.26 23.26
C PHE A 169 -43.30 -9.19 22.91
N ASP A 170 -44.32 -9.29 23.75
CA ASP A 170 -45.47 -10.16 23.51
C ASP A 170 -46.26 -9.66 22.28
N LEU A 171 -46.45 -8.35 22.11
CA LEU A 171 -47.05 -7.75 20.90
C LEU A 171 -46.18 -7.98 19.64
N GLU A 172 -44.87 -7.71 19.74
CA GLU A 172 -43.96 -7.92 18.62
C GLU A 172 -43.89 -9.40 18.21
N MET A 173 -44.01 -10.33 19.16
CA MET A 173 -44.00 -11.77 18.92
C MET A 173 -45.32 -12.28 18.32
N GLN A 174 -46.46 -11.68 18.67
CA GLN A 174 -47.74 -11.99 18.02
C GLN A 174 -47.71 -11.65 16.52
N ASN A 175 -47.04 -10.56 16.15
CA ASN A 175 -46.91 -10.12 14.76
C ASN A 175 -45.76 -10.81 14.00
N TYR A 176 -45.02 -11.72 14.64
CA TYR A 176 -43.85 -12.36 14.07
C TYR A 176 -44.20 -13.70 13.40
N VAL A 177 -43.99 -13.78 12.08
CA VAL A 177 -44.22 -15.00 11.28
C VAL A 177 -42.87 -15.62 10.92
N PRO A 178 -42.40 -16.73 11.52
CA PRO A 178 -41.10 -17.33 11.18
C PRO A 178 -41.08 -17.90 9.73
N PRO A 179 -39.95 -17.86 8.99
CA PRO A 179 -39.81 -18.54 7.70
C PRO A 179 -39.82 -20.05 7.88
N LYS A 180 -40.31 -20.76 6.87
CA LYS A 180 -40.50 -22.22 6.86
C LYS A 180 -39.21 -23.03 7.10
N ASP A 181 -38.02 -22.44 6.92
CA ASP A 181 -36.76 -23.20 6.90
C ASP A 181 -35.90 -23.07 8.18
N MET A 182 -36.39 -22.39 9.22
CA MET A 182 -35.62 -22.26 10.46
C MET A 182 -35.87 -23.44 11.41
N LYS A 183 -34.91 -24.38 11.46
CA LYS A 183 -34.76 -25.30 12.61
C LYS A 183 -34.55 -24.45 13.86
N VAL A 184 -35.62 -24.25 14.64
CA VAL A 184 -35.55 -23.62 15.96
C VAL A 184 -34.65 -24.52 16.83
N ARG A 185 -33.38 -24.15 16.96
CA ARG A 185 -32.53 -24.70 18.02
C ARG A 185 -33.14 -24.26 19.34
N GLY A 186 -34.01 -25.11 19.89
CA GLY A 186 -34.64 -24.91 21.18
C GLY A 186 -33.55 -24.70 22.22
N ARG A 187 -33.40 -23.48 22.72
CA ARG A 187 -32.80 -23.30 24.04
C ARG A 187 -33.82 -23.80 25.03
N LYS A 188 -33.59 -25.00 25.56
CA LYS A 188 -34.27 -25.55 26.74
C LYS A 188 -34.15 -24.49 27.85
N ARG A 189 -35.15 -23.63 27.98
CA ARG A 189 -35.35 -22.86 29.20
C ARG A 189 -35.81 -23.88 30.22
N GLN A 190 -34.87 -24.39 31.00
CA GLN A 190 -35.20 -25.08 32.23
C GLN A 190 -35.84 -24.01 33.12
N GLN A 191 -37.17 -24.01 33.16
CA GLN A 191 -37.92 -23.29 34.18
C GLN A 191 -37.46 -23.91 35.51
N TYR A 192 -36.66 -23.16 36.24
CA TYR A 192 -36.55 -23.34 37.67
C TYR A 192 -37.49 -22.29 38.26
N GLU A 193 -38.74 -22.70 38.44
CA GLU A 193 -39.64 -22.03 39.37
C GLU A 193 -38.95 -22.14 40.73
N ARG A 194 -38.46 -21.01 41.25
CA ARG A 194 -37.89 -20.99 42.60
C ARG A 194 -39.06 -21.14 43.58
N PRO A 195 -38.97 -22.05 44.56
CA PRO A 195 -39.92 -22.13 45.68
C PRO A 195 -40.03 -20.79 46.43
#